data_AF-A0A813AMP4-F1
#
_entry.id   AF-A0A813AMP4-F1
#
_cell.length_a   1.000
_cell.length_b   1.000
_cell.length_c   1.000
_cell.angle_alpha   90.00
_cell.angle_beta   90.00
_cell.angle_gamma   90.00
#
_symmetry.space_group_name_H-M   'P 1'
#
loop_
_entity.id
_entity.type
_entity.pdbx_description
1 polymer ?
#
loop_
_entity_poly.entity_id
_entity_poly.type
_entity_poly.pdbx_seq_one_letter_code
_entity_poly.pdbx_strand_id
1 'polypeptide(L)'
;MALRFLLGLLAFGSADASLRGQMQAAAGSVSAEKLRETVLSEVMMALGSGNRVTEQRLQVIEEALKSTFQAMPKNSHGNLGDETARYVLHRLFVQRHAMYIKGLEAAGMTWQNLSTTQVLEEHIPAFVLSLFEERLKGVGLGLHELSILAATLEHLIHDEAVSRLSVVYQAHNYTEESRVDEFELQNLIDTYMSIFLLGTQDISASSVAAECQTVLESFPGWKDTQKFTVQVRTGLTSSRNDADFVQGNFSFRAATQIVEEIGERYGRWQDAECRDLKSLLMKIEHADTGRVLLKDFYGSALDGNWQFSESVDYLRELGALDESDPANKAVLIANYV
;
A
#
# COMPACT_ATOMS: atom_id res chain seq x y z
N MET A 1 5.35 -18.31 10.01
CA MET A 1 4.39 -17.40 10.63
C MET A 1 4.36 -16.18 9.72
N ALA A 2 3.42 -16.13 8.77
CA ALA A 2 3.42 -15.10 7.74
C ALA A 2 3.05 -13.76 8.37
N LEU A 3 4.05 -12.91 8.61
CA LEU A 3 3.83 -11.54 9.08
C LEU A 3 3.21 -10.75 7.93
N ARG A 4 1.90 -10.53 8.02
CA ARG A 4 1.18 -9.55 7.21
C ARG A 4 1.56 -8.17 7.73
N PHE A 5 2.41 -7.45 7.00
CA PHE A 5 2.87 -6.13 7.38
C PHE A 5 1.81 -5.06 7.11
N LEU A 6 1.78 -4.10 8.01
CA LEU A 6 0.72 -3.11 8.19
C LEU A 6 1.34 -1.72 8.20
N LEU A 7 1.13 -0.95 7.13
CA LEU A 7 1.34 0.50 7.17
C LEU A 7 0.10 1.15 7.80
N GLY A 8 0.33 2.07 8.72
CA GLY A 8 -0.71 2.86 9.35
C GLY A 8 -0.14 4.23 9.70
N LEU A 9 -0.85 5.24 9.18
CA LEU A 9 -0.57 6.66 9.13
C LEU A 9 -0.93 7.44 10.41
N LEU A 10 -0.20 8.52 10.66
CA LEU A 10 -0.47 9.48 11.74
C LEU A 10 -1.59 10.45 11.36
N ALA A 11 -2.50 10.74 12.30
CA ALA A 11 -3.61 11.68 12.14
C ALA A 11 -3.20 13.13 12.43
N PHE A 12 -3.54 14.07 11.53
CA PHE A 12 -3.50 15.51 11.77
C PHE A 12 -4.89 16.04 12.15
N GLY A 13 -4.96 16.88 13.18
CA GLY A 13 -6.21 17.46 13.69
C GLY A 13 -6.86 18.44 12.71
N SER A 14 -8.17 18.26 12.48
CA SER A 14 -8.98 19.09 11.59
C SER A 14 -9.46 20.38 12.28
N ALA A 15 -9.32 21.50 11.56
CA ALA A 15 -10.11 22.70 11.80
C ALA A 15 -11.47 22.51 11.10
N ASP A 16 -12.50 22.18 11.88
CA ASP A 16 -13.84 21.92 11.39
C ASP A 16 -14.73 23.17 11.45
N ALA A 17 -15.73 23.20 10.56
CA ALA A 17 -16.83 24.17 10.44
C ALA A 17 -16.59 25.51 9.70
N SER A 18 -16.90 25.53 8.39
CA SER A 18 -17.50 26.75 7.79
C SER A 18 -18.24 26.56 6.45
N LEU A 19 -18.05 25.48 5.68
CA LEU A 19 -18.45 25.50 4.26
C LEU A 19 -19.69 24.69 3.86
N ARG A 20 -20.49 24.22 4.83
CA ARG A 20 -21.76 23.49 4.58
C ARG A 20 -22.86 24.31 3.87
N GLY A 21 -22.62 25.59 3.57
CA GLY A 21 -23.63 26.54 3.09
C GLY A 21 -23.70 26.79 1.57
N GLN A 22 -22.78 26.28 0.74
CA GLN A 22 -22.72 26.67 -0.69
C GLN A 22 -23.22 25.64 -1.71
N MET A 23 -23.60 24.42 -1.30
CA MET A 23 -24.02 23.36 -2.23
C MET A 23 -25.49 23.38 -2.69
N GLN A 24 -26.33 24.29 -2.19
CA GLN A 24 -27.76 24.31 -2.58
C GLN A 24 -28.09 25.17 -3.82
N ALA A 25 -27.10 25.76 -4.50
CA ALA A 25 -27.36 26.71 -5.59
C ALA A 25 -26.58 26.42 -6.89
N ALA A 26 -26.56 25.17 -7.38
CA ALA A 26 -26.07 24.89 -8.75
C ALA A 26 -26.55 23.54 -9.31
N ALA A 27 -27.84 23.23 -9.22
CA ALA A 27 -28.43 22.11 -9.96
C ALA A 27 -28.70 22.52 -11.43
N GLY A 28 -27.66 22.53 -12.26
CA GLY A 28 -27.74 22.76 -13.70
C GLY A 28 -26.56 22.13 -14.41
N SER A 29 -26.82 21.09 -15.22
CA SER A 29 -25.90 20.27 -16.04
C SER A 29 -24.42 20.65 -15.95
N VAL A 30 -23.74 20.18 -14.90
CA VAL A 30 -22.28 20.25 -14.80
C VAL A 30 -21.72 19.25 -15.81
N SER A 31 -20.90 19.71 -16.77
CA SER A 31 -20.22 18.81 -17.71
C SER A 31 -19.31 17.86 -16.93
N ALA A 32 -19.15 16.62 -17.40
CA ALA A 32 -18.28 15.64 -16.74
C ALA A 32 -16.86 16.19 -16.51
N GLU A 33 -16.36 17.00 -17.45
CA GLU A 33 -15.07 17.69 -17.35
C GLU A 33 -15.01 18.68 -16.19
N LYS A 34 -16.05 19.50 -16.01
CA LYS A 34 -16.13 20.46 -14.91
C LYS A 34 -16.27 19.75 -13.56
N LEU A 35 -16.91 18.58 -13.56
CA LEU A 35 -17.00 17.72 -12.39
C LEU A 35 -15.61 17.17 -11.99
N ARG A 36 -14.81 16.74 -12.97
CA ARG A 36 -13.43 16.23 -12.78
C ARG A 36 -12.49 17.30 -12.22
N GLU A 37 -12.50 18.49 -12.81
CA GLU A 37 -11.72 19.63 -12.33
C GLU A 37 -12.08 20.02 -10.90
N THR A 38 -13.36 19.90 -10.54
CA THR A 38 -13.84 20.18 -9.18
C THR A 38 -13.29 19.17 -8.18
N VAL A 39 -13.35 17.87 -8.50
CA VAL A 39 -12.83 16.80 -7.62
C VAL A 39 -11.33 16.94 -7.41
N LEU A 40 -10.57 17.16 -8.49
CA LEU A 40 -9.13 17.35 -8.40
C LEU A 40 -8.78 18.56 -7.53
N SER A 41 -9.48 19.69 -7.74
CA SER A 41 -9.30 20.90 -6.94
C SER A 41 -9.62 20.68 -5.46
N GLU A 42 -10.71 20.00 -5.13
CA GLU A 42 -11.09 19.66 -3.76
C GLU A 42 -10.05 18.79 -3.07
N VAL A 43 -9.54 17.76 -3.76
CA VAL A 43 -8.48 16.88 -3.25
C VAL A 43 -7.19 17.66 -3.05
N MET A 44 -6.74 18.45 -4.03
CA MET A 44 -5.54 19.26 -3.91
C MET A 44 -5.62 20.28 -2.77
N MET A 45 -6.79 20.88 -2.55
CA MET A 45 -7.02 21.78 -1.42
C MET A 45 -6.97 21.04 -0.08
N ALA A 46 -7.57 19.85 0.01
CA ALA A 46 -7.59 19.07 1.24
C ALA A 46 -6.19 18.56 1.64
N LEU A 47 -5.38 18.21 0.64
CA LEU A 47 -4.00 17.75 0.80
C LEU A 47 -3.00 18.90 1.04
N GLY A 48 -3.44 20.16 0.88
CA GLY A 48 -2.60 21.34 1.13
C GLY A 48 -1.56 21.63 0.04
N SER A 49 -0.74 22.67 0.26
CA SER A 49 0.20 23.23 -0.73
C SER A 49 1.41 22.35 -1.05
N GLY A 50 1.62 21.26 -0.30
CA GLY A 50 2.70 20.28 -0.51
C GLY A 50 2.28 19.03 -1.28
N ASN A 51 1.03 18.96 -1.76
CA ASN A 51 0.51 17.74 -2.37
C ASN A 51 1.30 17.34 -3.64
N ARG A 52 1.52 16.03 -3.78
CA ARG A 52 2.23 15.45 -4.95
C ARG A 52 1.28 15.06 -6.09
N VAL A 53 -0.01 15.38 -5.97
CA VAL A 53 -1.05 15.09 -6.96
C VAL A 53 -0.92 16.10 -8.11
N THR A 54 0.00 15.80 -9.02
CA THR A 54 0.25 16.61 -10.23
C THR A 54 -0.41 15.98 -11.44
N GLU A 55 -0.74 16.82 -12.43
CA GLU A 55 -1.32 16.36 -13.69
C GLU A 55 -0.44 15.30 -14.39
N GLN A 56 0.88 15.48 -14.34
CA GLN A 56 1.83 14.50 -14.87
C GLN A 56 1.75 13.16 -14.14
N ARG A 57 1.63 13.17 -12.81
CA ARG A 57 1.50 11.95 -12.01
C ARG A 57 0.17 11.24 -12.28
N LEU A 58 -0.91 12.00 -12.41
CA LEU A 58 -2.22 11.46 -12.79
C LEU A 58 -2.16 10.74 -14.13
N GLN A 59 -1.55 11.32 -15.16
CA GLN A 59 -1.38 10.67 -16.46
C GLN A 59 -0.60 9.35 -16.38
N VAL A 60 0.47 9.30 -15.56
CA VAL A 60 1.27 8.08 -15.35
C VAL A 60 0.47 6.99 -14.62
N ILE A 61 -0.43 7.37 -13.72
CA ILE A 61 -1.31 6.45 -13.00
C ILE A 61 -2.44 5.99 -13.91
N GLU A 62 -3.05 6.90 -14.67
CA GLU A 62 -4.10 6.60 -15.65
C GLU A 62 -3.62 5.58 -16.67
N GLU A 63 -2.46 5.81 -17.28
CA GLU A 63 -1.93 4.88 -18.30
C GLU A 63 -1.65 3.49 -17.70
N ALA A 64 -1.20 3.43 -16.44
CA ALA A 64 -0.99 2.16 -15.74
C ALA A 64 -2.31 1.45 -15.40
N LEU A 65 -3.35 2.21 -15.06
CA LEU A 65 -4.68 1.68 -14.73
C LEU A 65 -5.50 1.30 -15.96
N LYS A 66 -5.22 1.91 -17.12
CA LYS A 66 -6.03 1.82 -18.35
C LYS A 66 -6.33 0.40 -18.80
N SER A 67 -5.32 -0.48 -18.84
CA SER A 67 -5.48 -1.86 -19.29
C SER A 67 -6.38 -2.67 -18.34
N THR A 68 -6.10 -2.58 -17.04
CA THR A 68 -6.91 -3.21 -15.99
C THR A 68 -8.33 -2.64 -15.98
N PHE A 69 -8.47 -1.31 -16.07
CA PHE A 69 -9.76 -0.64 -16.16
C PHE A 69 -10.57 -1.18 -17.34
N GLN A 70 -10.02 -1.27 -18.55
CA GLN A 70 -10.77 -1.78 -19.71
C GLN A 70 -11.24 -3.23 -19.55
N ALA A 71 -10.46 -4.08 -18.86
CA ALA A 71 -10.79 -5.49 -18.66
C ALA A 71 -11.91 -5.74 -17.63
N MET A 72 -12.13 -4.81 -16.70
CA MET A 72 -13.12 -5.01 -15.62
C MET A 72 -14.57 -4.80 -16.11
N PRO A 73 -15.56 -5.48 -15.48
CA PRO A 73 -16.97 -5.21 -15.74
C PRO A 73 -17.33 -3.77 -15.40
N LYS A 74 -18.11 -3.11 -16.26
CA LYS A 74 -18.61 -1.75 -16.08
C LYS A 74 -20.08 -1.76 -15.66
N ASN A 75 -20.46 -0.80 -14.85
CA ASN A 75 -21.86 -0.55 -14.52
C ASN A 75 -22.58 0.13 -15.70
N SER A 76 -23.88 0.41 -15.53
CA SER A 76 -24.72 1.09 -16.53
C SER A 76 -24.22 2.48 -16.96
N HIS A 77 -23.30 3.08 -16.20
CA HIS A 77 -22.71 4.38 -16.47
C HIS A 77 -21.35 4.30 -17.17
N GLY A 78 -20.87 3.09 -17.50
CA GLY A 78 -19.54 2.90 -18.09
C GLY A 78 -18.40 3.07 -17.08
N ASN A 79 -18.70 2.97 -15.78
CA ASN A 79 -17.76 3.15 -14.68
C ASN A 79 -17.58 1.84 -13.89
N LEU A 80 -16.55 1.79 -13.04
CA LEU A 80 -16.35 0.68 -12.11
C LEU A 80 -17.33 0.81 -10.95
N GLY A 81 -18.03 -0.29 -10.68
CA GLY A 81 -18.70 -0.47 -9.40
C GLY A 81 -17.69 -0.51 -8.26
N ASP A 82 -18.22 -0.41 -7.07
CA ASP A 82 -17.44 -0.25 -5.85
C ASP A 82 -16.38 -1.34 -5.59
N GLU A 83 -16.80 -2.60 -5.54
CA GLU A 83 -15.92 -3.76 -5.33
C GLU A 83 -14.86 -3.86 -6.43
N THR A 84 -15.28 -3.59 -7.67
CA THR A 84 -14.42 -3.60 -8.84
C THR A 84 -13.35 -2.52 -8.76
N ALA A 85 -13.70 -1.31 -8.32
CA ALA A 85 -12.76 -0.20 -8.18
C ALA A 85 -11.71 -0.50 -7.10
N ARG A 86 -12.12 -1.04 -5.94
CA ARG A 86 -11.22 -1.48 -4.88
C ARG A 86 -10.24 -2.54 -5.38
N TYR A 87 -10.73 -3.56 -6.08
CA TYR A 87 -9.88 -4.59 -6.68
C TYR A 87 -8.84 -4.00 -7.63
N VAL A 88 -9.23 -3.04 -8.50
CA VAL A 88 -8.28 -2.42 -9.42
C VAL A 88 -7.20 -1.62 -8.69
N LEU A 89 -7.57 -0.86 -7.65
CA LEU A 89 -6.59 -0.12 -6.85
C LEU A 89 -5.68 -1.07 -6.07
N HIS A 90 -6.23 -2.09 -5.42
CA HIS A 90 -5.46 -3.13 -4.76
C HIS A 90 -4.42 -3.73 -5.72
N ARG A 91 -4.86 -4.11 -6.92
CA ARG A 91 -3.96 -4.65 -7.94
C ARG A 91 -2.88 -3.66 -8.37
N LEU A 92 -3.20 -2.36 -8.50
CA LEU A 92 -2.21 -1.32 -8.81
C LEU A 92 -1.10 -1.26 -7.75
N PHE A 93 -1.47 -1.20 -6.47
CA PHE A 93 -0.52 -1.09 -5.37
C PHE A 93 0.30 -2.37 -5.15
N VAL A 94 -0.32 -3.54 -5.31
CA VAL A 94 0.42 -4.82 -5.26
C VAL A 94 1.41 -4.91 -6.43
N GLN A 95 0.99 -4.58 -7.66
CA GLN A 95 1.88 -4.73 -8.83
C GLN A 95 3.01 -3.70 -8.88
N ARG A 96 2.73 -2.43 -8.60
CA ARG A 96 3.74 -1.36 -8.70
C ARG A 96 4.59 -1.26 -7.44
N HIS A 97 3.95 -1.40 -6.29
CA HIS A 97 4.55 -1.09 -5.00
C HIS A 97 4.77 -2.32 -4.11
N ALA A 98 4.23 -3.49 -4.47
CA ALA A 98 4.17 -4.68 -3.60
C ALA A 98 3.63 -4.35 -2.20
N MET A 99 2.67 -3.41 -2.16
CA MET A 99 2.02 -2.97 -0.93
C MET A 99 0.57 -3.45 -0.92
N TYR A 100 0.17 -4.00 0.24
CA TYR A 100 -1.21 -4.28 0.55
C TYR A 100 -1.79 -3.12 1.36
N ILE A 101 -2.80 -2.45 0.80
CA ILE A 101 -3.52 -1.38 1.51
C ILE A 101 -4.79 -1.98 2.09
N LYS A 102 -4.89 -1.99 3.41
CA LYS A 102 -6.10 -2.41 4.11
C LYS A 102 -7.28 -1.54 3.70
N GLY A 103 -8.44 -2.18 3.49
CA GLY A 103 -9.64 -1.50 2.99
C GLY A 103 -9.81 -1.53 1.47
N LEU A 104 -8.76 -1.90 0.71
CA LEU A 104 -8.88 -2.21 -0.73
C LEU A 104 -9.04 -3.72 -1.00
N GLU A 105 -9.02 -4.57 0.03
CA GLU A 105 -9.11 -6.02 -0.08
C GLU A 105 -10.51 -6.48 -0.54
N ALA A 106 -10.55 -7.47 -1.44
CA ALA A 106 -11.77 -7.91 -2.14
C ALA A 106 -12.68 -8.85 -1.31
N ALA A 107 -12.40 -9.09 -0.03
CA ALA A 107 -13.16 -10.01 0.80
C ALA A 107 -14.10 -9.28 1.78
N GLY A 108 -15.41 -9.33 1.49
CA GLY A 108 -16.48 -9.28 2.50
C GLY A 108 -16.90 -7.92 3.07
N MET A 109 -16.23 -6.81 2.76
CA MET A 109 -16.64 -5.49 3.25
C MET A 109 -17.37 -4.70 2.15
N THR A 110 -18.61 -4.30 2.37
CA THR A 110 -19.30 -3.25 1.60
C THR A 110 -18.92 -1.89 2.19
N TRP A 111 -18.91 -0.80 1.41
CA TRP A 111 -18.65 0.54 1.98
C TRP A 111 -19.73 0.97 2.97
N GLN A 112 -20.91 0.37 2.90
CA GLN A 112 -21.96 0.52 3.90
C GLN A 112 -21.57 -0.07 5.28
N ASN A 113 -20.65 -1.05 5.30
CA ASN A 113 -20.05 -1.60 6.52
C ASN A 113 -18.71 -0.94 6.89
N LEU A 114 -18.23 0.04 6.13
CA LEU A 114 -17.07 0.86 6.52
C LEU A 114 -17.39 1.88 7.62
N SER A 115 -18.68 2.03 7.95
CA SER A 115 -19.16 2.92 9.01
C SER A 115 -19.07 2.29 10.42
N THR A 116 -18.32 1.22 10.63
CA THR A 116 -18.00 0.75 11.98
C THR A 116 -16.83 -0.21 11.93
N THR A 117 -15.70 0.22 12.51
CA THR A 117 -14.50 -0.55 12.91
C THR A 117 -13.29 -0.55 11.95
N GLN A 118 -12.42 0.43 12.23
CA GLN A 118 -11.03 0.23 12.69
C GLN A 118 -9.84 0.24 11.72
N VAL A 119 -9.98 0.41 10.40
CA VAL A 119 -8.75 0.53 9.57
C VAL A 119 -8.83 1.50 8.38
N LEU A 120 -9.95 2.17 8.18
CA LEU A 120 -10.07 3.25 7.20
C LEU A 120 -10.43 4.60 7.86
N GLU A 121 -11.04 4.58 9.04
CA GLU A 121 -11.43 5.79 9.78
C GLU A 121 -10.24 6.61 10.32
N GLU A 122 -9.04 6.03 10.42
CA GLU A 122 -7.88 6.65 11.09
C GLU A 122 -6.74 7.06 10.15
N HIS A 123 -6.77 6.66 8.87
CA HIS A 123 -5.56 6.62 8.01
C HIS A 123 -5.69 7.28 6.64
N ILE A 124 -6.91 7.65 6.27
CA ILE A 124 -7.20 8.56 5.17
C ILE A 124 -8.06 9.65 5.83
N PRO A 125 -7.79 10.95 5.65
CA PRO A 125 -8.66 11.97 6.22
C PRO A 125 -10.11 11.59 5.92
N ALA A 126 -10.95 11.43 6.95
CA ALA A 126 -12.31 10.90 6.79
C ALA A 126 -13.08 11.61 5.66
N PHE A 127 -12.71 12.87 5.42
CA PHE A 127 -13.07 13.66 4.26
C PHE A 127 -12.79 13.00 2.89
N VAL A 128 -11.57 12.51 2.63
CA VAL A 128 -11.19 11.86 1.36
C VAL A 128 -12.02 10.60 1.14
N LEU A 129 -12.19 9.74 2.15
CA LEU A 129 -13.09 8.58 2.07
C LEU A 129 -14.53 9.01 1.84
N SER A 130 -15.02 10.03 2.55
CA SER A 130 -16.39 10.52 2.38
C SER A 130 -16.64 11.12 0.98
N LEU A 131 -15.64 11.78 0.39
CA LEU A 131 -15.70 12.36 -0.94
C LEU A 131 -15.79 11.27 -2.03
N PHE A 132 -15.07 10.16 -1.83
CA PHE A 132 -15.17 9.01 -2.72
C PHE A 132 -16.43 8.19 -2.46
N GLU A 133 -16.86 8.00 -1.22
CA GLU A 133 -18.13 7.34 -0.87
C GLU A 133 -19.35 8.07 -1.44
N GLU A 134 -19.37 9.41 -1.36
CA GLU A 134 -20.44 10.23 -1.90
C GLU A 134 -20.52 10.12 -3.43
N ARG A 135 -19.38 10.00 -4.12
CA ARG A 135 -19.29 9.76 -5.57
C ARG A 135 -19.61 8.31 -5.95
N LEU A 136 -19.26 7.35 -5.09
CA LEU A 136 -19.51 5.91 -5.27
C LEU A 136 -20.98 5.54 -5.08
N LYS A 137 -21.81 6.41 -4.47
CA LYS A 137 -23.27 6.24 -4.35
C LYS A 137 -23.97 6.33 -5.72
N GLY A 138 -23.88 5.24 -6.49
CA GLY A 138 -24.72 4.93 -7.65
C GLY A 138 -24.06 5.11 -9.02
N VAL A 139 -23.07 6.00 -9.16
CA VAL A 139 -22.45 6.32 -10.47
C VAL A 139 -21.19 5.49 -10.74
N GLY A 140 -20.46 5.08 -9.71
CA GLY A 140 -19.18 4.36 -9.83
C GLY A 140 -18.01 5.27 -10.22
N LEU A 141 -16.80 4.70 -10.27
CA LEU A 141 -15.56 5.44 -10.59
C LEU A 141 -15.11 5.20 -12.03
N GLY A 142 -14.86 6.29 -12.76
CA GLY A 142 -14.18 6.26 -14.06
C GLY A 142 -12.66 6.17 -13.90
N LEU A 143 -11.94 6.08 -15.03
CA LEU A 143 -10.49 5.92 -15.04
C LEU A 143 -9.77 7.13 -14.39
N HIS A 144 -10.27 8.34 -14.65
CA HIS A 144 -9.70 9.57 -14.11
C HIS A 144 -9.89 9.64 -12.60
N GLU A 145 -11.11 9.39 -12.12
CA GLU A 145 -11.42 9.42 -10.69
C GLU A 145 -10.64 8.35 -9.91
N LEU A 146 -10.46 7.17 -10.51
CA LEU A 146 -9.62 6.11 -9.96
C LEU A 146 -8.15 6.53 -9.83
N SER A 147 -7.67 7.33 -10.79
CA SER A 147 -6.29 7.82 -10.81
C SER A 147 -6.05 8.93 -9.79
N ILE A 148 -7.05 9.79 -9.55
CA ILE A 148 -7.03 10.76 -8.45
C ILE A 148 -6.96 10.02 -7.11
N LEU A 149 -7.77 8.98 -6.92
CA LEU A 149 -7.77 8.19 -5.69
C LEU A 149 -6.42 7.49 -5.47
N ALA A 150 -5.87 6.85 -6.50
CA ALA A 150 -4.53 6.26 -6.42
C ALA A 150 -3.44 7.30 -6.11
N ALA A 151 -3.46 8.47 -6.75
CA ALA A 151 -2.50 9.54 -6.48
C ALA A 151 -2.61 10.08 -5.05
N THR A 152 -3.84 10.14 -4.53
CA THR A 152 -4.11 10.55 -3.15
C THR A 152 -3.51 9.56 -2.17
N LEU A 153 -3.72 8.25 -2.38
CA LEU A 153 -3.13 7.19 -1.55
C LEU A 153 -1.60 7.22 -1.62
N GLU A 154 -1.01 7.40 -2.80
CA GLU A 154 0.45 7.54 -2.94
C GLU A 154 1.01 8.74 -2.16
N HIS A 155 0.30 9.88 -2.18
CA HIS A 155 0.71 11.05 -1.41
C HIS A 155 0.59 10.82 0.11
N LEU A 156 -0.46 10.13 0.56
CA LEU A 156 -0.60 9.79 1.98
C LEU A 156 0.54 8.85 2.43
N ILE A 157 0.89 7.85 1.64
CA ILE A 157 2.03 6.95 1.94
C ILE A 157 3.34 7.74 2.01
N HIS A 158 3.53 8.71 1.12
CA HIS A 158 4.68 9.62 1.18
C HIS A 158 4.74 10.40 2.50
N ASP A 159 3.63 11.04 2.87
CA ASP A 159 3.55 11.85 4.09
C ASP A 159 3.79 10.99 5.35
N GLU A 160 3.34 9.72 5.35
CA GLU A 160 3.67 8.75 6.41
C GLU A 160 5.17 8.58 6.57
N ALA A 161 5.85 8.32 5.45
CA ALA A 161 7.28 8.07 5.44
C ALA A 161 8.07 9.29 5.95
N VAL A 162 7.68 10.50 5.53
CA VAL A 162 8.26 11.76 5.99
C VAL A 162 8.05 11.93 7.50
N SER A 163 6.81 11.77 7.97
CA SER A 163 6.47 11.96 9.38
C SER A 163 7.23 10.98 10.28
N ARG A 164 7.25 9.70 9.92
CA ARG A 164 8.01 8.67 10.65
C ARG A 164 9.50 8.96 10.64
N LEU A 165 10.07 9.39 9.50
CA LEU A 165 11.48 9.74 9.42
C LEU A 165 11.82 10.97 10.28
N SER A 166 10.92 11.96 10.37
CA SER A 166 11.09 13.12 11.25
C SER A 166 11.18 12.70 12.72
N VAL A 167 10.33 11.76 13.16
CA VAL A 167 10.41 11.18 14.52
C VAL A 167 11.75 10.46 14.75
N VAL A 168 12.25 9.73 13.75
CA VAL A 168 13.56 9.08 13.82
C VAL A 168 14.69 10.09 13.95
N TYR A 169 14.68 11.17 13.16
CA TYR A 169 15.66 12.25 13.27
C TYR A 169 15.65 12.87 14.67
N GLN A 170 14.46 13.16 15.20
CA GLN A 170 14.31 13.70 16.56
C GLN A 170 14.84 12.74 17.64
N ALA A 171 14.59 11.43 17.50
CA ALA A 171 15.10 10.41 18.42
C ALA A 171 16.64 10.34 18.44
N HIS A 172 17.27 10.63 17.31
CA HIS A 172 18.73 10.69 17.16
C HIS A 172 19.32 12.10 17.40
N ASN A 173 18.52 13.05 17.87
CA ASN A 173 18.91 14.45 18.11
C ASN A 173 19.34 15.21 16.83
N TYR A 174 18.78 14.87 15.69
CA TYR A 174 18.91 15.60 14.43
C TYR A 174 17.65 16.40 14.11
N THR A 175 17.81 17.45 13.30
CA THR A 175 16.71 18.21 12.69
C THR A 175 16.60 17.90 11.20
N GLU A 176 15.49 18.27 10.56
CA GLU A 176 15.30 18.04 9.12
C GLU A 176 16.28 18.85 8.25
N GLU A 177 16.88 19.92 8.77
CA GLU A 177 17.95 20.68 8.11
C GLU A 177 19.33 20.04 8.30
N SER A 178 19.46 19.08 9.22
CA SER A 178 20.72 18.41 9.50
C SER A 178 21.14 17.57 8.30
N ARG A 179 22.46 17.54 8.07
CA ARG A 179 23.06 16.61 7.13
C ARG A 179 23.86 15.56 7.87
N VAL A 180 23.81 14.35 7.36
CA VAL A 180 24.35 13.16 8.02
C VAL A 180 25.33 12.45 7.11
N ASP A 181 26.33 11.81 7.70
CA ASP A 181 27.26 10.97 6.95
C ASP A 181 26.63 9.60 6.62
N GLU A 182 27.39 8.75 5.93
CA GLU A 182 26.90 7.45 5.49
C GLU A 182 26.63 6.48 6.65
N PHE A 183 27.36 6.60 7.76
CA PHE A 183 27.17 5.74 8.93
C PHE A 183 25.89 6.14 9.67
N GLU A 184 25.73 7.44 9.95
CA GLU A 184 24.53 7.93 10.63
C GLU A 184 23.28 7.79 9.78
N LEU A 185 23.39 7.96 8.46
CA LEU A 185 22.28 7.65 7.55
C LEU A 185 21.84 6.18 7.67
N GLN A 186 22.78 5.23 7.80
CA GLN A 186 22.39 3.83 8.01
C GLN A 186 21.67 3.63 9.34
N ASN A 187 22.16 4.25 10.41
CA ASN A 187 21.54 4.15 11.73
C ASN A 187 20.11 4.70 11.72
N LEU A 188 19.89 5.81 11.02
CA LEU A 188 18.56 6.39 10.83
C LEU A 188 17.66 5.46 10.02
N ILE A 189 18.15 4.86 8.93
CA ILE A 189 17.41 3.89 8.12
C ILE A 189 17.05 2.64 8.93
N ASP A 190 17.99 2.10 9.71
CA ASP A 190 17.76 0.92 10.54
C ASP A 190 16.74 1.22 11.66
N THR A 191 16.81 2.42 12.25
CA THR A 191 15.81 2.87 13.23
C THR A 191 14.42 3.02 12.60
N TYR A 192 14.36 3.65 11.43
CA TYR A 192 13.14 3.76 10.63
C TYR A 192 12.56 2.38 10.32
N MET A 193 13.40 1.43 9.89
CA MET A 193 12.95 0.08 9.57
C MET A 193 12.47 -0.68 10.81
N SER A 194 13.06 -0.45 11.97
CA SER A 194 12.58 -1.08 13.21
C SER A 194 11.13 -0.68 13.50
N ILE A 195 10.85 0.61 13.38
CA ILE A 195 9.51 1.17 13.55
C ILE A 195 8.55 0.68 12.45
N PHE A 196 9.02 0.66 11.19
CA PHE A 196 8.25 0.17 10.05
C PHE A 196 7.83 -1.29 10.22
N LEU A 197 8.70 -2.15 10.73
CA LEU A 197 8.41 -3.59 10.91
C LEU A 197 7.41 -3.86 12.03
N LEU A 198 7.42 -3.05 13.09
CA LEU A 198 6.48 -3.21 14.20
C LEU A 198 5.08 -2.67 13.88
N GLY A 199 4.98 -1.75 12.91
CA GLY A 199 3.70 -1.15 12.52
C GLY A 199 3.09 -0.27 13.63
N THR A 200 3.91 0.16 14.60
CA THR A 200 3.49 0.95 15.76
C THR A 200 2.95 2.30 15.28
N GLN A 201 1.77 2.70 15.77
CA GLN A 201 1.07 3.91 15.32
C GLN A 201 1.53 5.16 16.07
N ASP A 202 1.56 5.09 17.40
CA ASP A 202 1.96 6.21 18.27
C ASP A 202 3.47 6.21 18.53
N ILE A 203 4.23 6.55 17.49
CA ILE A 203 5.69 6.63 17.62
C ILE A 203 6.07 8.03 18.05
N SER A 204 6.85 8.11 19.12
CA SER A 204 7.48 9.34 19.59
C SER A 204 8.97 9.12 19.74
N ALA A 205 9.75 10.19 19.74
CA ALA A 205 11.21 10.10 19.89
C ALA A 205 11.64 9.28 21.13
N SER A 206 10.83 9.28 22.19
CA SER A 206 11.09 8.53 23.42
C SER A 206 10.75 7.03 23.34
N SER A 207 9.85 6.60 22.44
CA SER A 207 9.50 5.17 22.30
C SER A 207 10.46 4.42 21.36
N VAL A 208 11.13 5.12 20.44
CA VAL A 208 12.01 4.53 19.40
C VAL A 208 13.02 3.51 19.95
N ALA A 209 13.66 3.78 21.09
CA ALA A 209 14.65 2.87 21.65
C ALA A 209 14.05 1.51 22.06
N ALA A 210 12.82 1.50 22.58
CA ALA A 210 12.12 0.27 22.95
C ALA A 210 11.66 -0.51 21.71
N GLU A 211 11.25 0.18 20.65
CA GLU A 211 10.88 -0.42 19.36
C GLU A 211 12.09 -1.13 18.72
N CYS A 212 13.25 -0.46 18.66
CA CYS A 212 14.49 -1.06 18.17
C CYS A 212 14.88 -2.32 18.96
N GLN A 213 14.78 -2.28 20.30
CA GLN A 213 15.06 -3.43 21.14
C GLN A 213 14.11 -4.60 20.85
N THR A 214 12.82 -4.30 20.66
CA THR A 214 11.79 -5.30 20.36
C THR A 214 12.07 -6.01 19.03
N VAL A 215 12.49 -5.28 18.00
CA VAL A 215 12.87 -5.87 16.70
C VAL A 215 14.11 -6.75 16.83
N LEU A 216 15.13 -6.32 17.55
CA LEU A 216 16.35 -7.10 17.76
C LEU A 216 16.08 -8.44 18.48
N GLU A 217 15.11 -8.46 19.39
CA GLU A 217 14.73 -9.67 20.13
C GLU A 217 13.75 -10.57 19.36
N SER A 218 12.85 -9.97 18.58
CA SER A 218 11.67 -10.68 18.06
C SER A 218 11.67 -10.91 16.55
N PHE A 219 12.60 -10.32 15.79
CA PHE A 219 12.61 -10.37 14.33
C PHE A 219 13.82 -11.17 13.78
N PRO A 220 13.68 -12.49 13.50
CA PRO A 220 14.77 -13.34 13.05
C PRO A 220 15.48 -12.88 11.76
N GLY A 221 14.75 -12.18 10.88
CA GLY A 221 15.26 -11.68 9.59
C GLY A 221 16.00 -10.35 9.66
N TRP A 222 16.27 -9.79 10.85
CA TRP A 222 16.76 -8.41 10.97
C TRP A 222 18.06 -8.14 10.23
N LYS A 223 19.03 -9.07 10.33
CA LYS A 223 20.31 -8.95 9.62
C LYS A 223 20.16 -8.93 8.11
N ASP A 224 19.17 -9.65 7.58
CA ASP A 224 18.92 -9.68 6.14
C ASP A 224 18.17 -8.42 5.70
N THR A 225 17.28 -7.87 6.54
CA THR A 225 16.70 -6.54 6.34
C THR A 225 17.79 -5.47 6.28
N GLN A 226 18.76 -5.47 7.19
CA GLN A 226 19.87 -4.51 7.17
C GLN A 226 20.72 -4.62 5.90
N LYS A 227 20.99 -5.84 5.41
CA LYS A 227 21.71 -6.02 4.14
C LYS A 227 20.91 -5.45 2.98
N PHE A 228 19.59 -5.67 2.96
CA PHE A 228 18.71 -5.15 1.94
C PHE A 228 18.68 -3.62 1.94
N THR A 229 18.54 -2.98 3.10
CA THR A 229 18.52 -1.50 3.19
C THR A 229 19.83 -0.89 2.72
N VAL A 230 20.98 -1.50 3.07
CA VAL A 230 22.29 -1.10 2.57
C VAL A 230 22.37 -1.20 1.04
N GLN A 231 21.88 -2.31 0.46
CA GLN A 231 21.88 -2.49 -1.00
C GLN A 231 21.05 -1.42 -1.72
N VAL A 232 19.85 -1.12 -1.20
CA VAL A 232 18.99 -0.08 -1.78
C VAL A 232 19.65 1.29 -1.69
N ARG A 233 20.15 1.67 -0.50
CA ARG A 233 20.87 2.93 -0.28
C ARG A 233 22.05 3.08 -1.25
N THR A 234 22.95 2.09 -1.30
CA THR A 234 24.12 2.13 -2.19
C THR A 234 23.72 2.27 -3.66
N GLY A 235 22.63 1.61 -4.08
CA GLY A 235 22.08 1.75 -5.43
C GLY A 235 21.61 3.17 -5.76
N LEU A 236 20.91 3.84 -4.84
CA LEU A 236 20.50 5.23 -5.04
C LEU A 236 21.70 6.17 -5.03
N THR A 237 22.57 6.07 -4.01
CA THR A 237 23.75 6.93 -3.90
C THR A 237 24.67 6.82 -5.12
N SER A 238 24.77 5.64 -5.73
CA SER A 238 25.60 5.44 -6.94
C SER A 238 24.97 6.00 -8.22
N SER A 239 23.65 6.22 -8.24
CA SER A 239 22.91 6.67 -9.42
C SER A 239 22.50 8.16 -9.37
N ARG A 240 22.67 8.82 -8.22
CA ARG A 240 22.28 10.21 -7.96
C ARG A 240 23.52 11.09 -7.81
N ASN A 241 23.53 12.22 -8.51
CA ASN A 241 24.61 13.22 -8.45
C ASN A 241 24.11 14.61 -8.04
N ASP A 242 23.00 14.69 -7.32
CA ASP A 242 22.43 15.96 -6.88
C ASP A 242 22.94 16.38 -5.48
N ALA A 243 22.62 17.61 -5.07
CA ALA A 243 23.09 18.21 -3.82
C ALA A 243 22.57 17.51 -2.54
N ASP A 244 21.57 16.64 -2.65
CA ASP A 244 21.04 15.86 -1.53
C ASP A 244 21.84 14.58 -1.30
N PHE A 245 22.49 14.03 -2.34
CA PHE A 245 23.24 12.76 -2.31
C PHE A 245 24.76 12.93 -2.27
N VAL A 246 25.25 14.05 -1.71
CA VAL A 246 26.70 14.25 -1.54
C VAL A 246 27.25 13.18 -0.59
N GLN A 247 28.27 12.45 -1.04
CA GLN A 247 28.87 11.37 -0.27
C GLN A 247 29.35 11.88 1.10
N GLY A 248 28.84 11.28 2.17
CA GLY A 248 29.13 11.67 3.55
C GLY A 248 28.42 12.95 4.02
N ASN A 249 27.46 13.48 3.27
CA ASN A 249 26.73 14.71 3.61
C ASN A 249 25.30 14.70 3.06
N PHE A 250 24.54 13.66 3.41
CA PHE A 250 23.18 13.43 2.93
C PHE A 250 22.17 14.34 3.61
N SER A 251 21.23 14.90 2.85
CA SER A 251 20.13 15.71 3.40
C SER A 251 18.97 14.84 3.88
N PHE A 252 18.06 15.42 4.67
CA PHE A 252 16.79 14.77 5.03
C PHE A 252 16.01 14.32 3.79
N ARG A 253 16.02 15.12 2.71
CA ARG A 253 15.38 14.75 1.44
C ARG A 253 15.99 13.50 0.82
N ALA A 254 17.31 13.33 0.86
CA ALA A 254 17.95 12.09 0.41
C ALA A 254 17.53 10.90 1.28
N ALA A 255 17.52 11.07 2.60
CA ALA A 255 17.04 10.04 3.52
C ALA A 255 15.58 9.64 3.24
N THR A 256 14.69 10.61 3.02
CA THR A 256 13.29 10.39 2.61
C THR A 256 13.20 9.55 1.34
N GLN A 257 13.93 9.93 0.29
CA GLN A 257 13.91 9.18 -0.99
C GLN A 257 14.44 7.74 -0.83
N ILE A 258 15.44 7.55 0.04
CA ILE A 258 15.97 6.21 0.30
C ILE A 258 14.95 5.35 1.04
N VAL A 259 14.29 5.88 2.09
CA VAL A 259 13.28 5.09 2.83
C VAL A 259 12.02 4.82 2.01
N GLU A 260 11.63 5.74 1.12
CA GLU A 260 10.57 5.52 0.13
C GLU A 260 10.92 4.36 -0.81
N GLU A 261 12.11 4.37 -1.42
CA GLU A 261 12.53 3.29 -2.31
C GLU A 261 12.66 1.96 -1.56
N ILE A 262 13.13 2.00 -0.31
CA ILE A 262 13.14 0.83 0.57
C ILE A 262 11.71 0.30 0.72
N GLY A 263 10.74 1.14 1.08
CA GLY A 263 9.33 0.75 1.20
C GLY A 263 8.76 0.13 -0.09
N GLU A 264 8.98 0.76 -1.24
CA GLU A 264 8.52 0.26 -2.56
C GLU A 264 9.16 -1.08 -2.95
N ARG A 265 10.38 -1.37 -2.49
CA ARG A 265 11.07 -2.63 -2.77
C ARG A 265 10.89 -3.67 -1.68
N TYR A 266 10.55 -3.25 -0.47
CA TYR A 266 10.48 -4.11 0.71
C TYR A 266 9.44 -5.20 0.51
N GLY A 267 8.26 -4.87 0.01
CA GLY A 267 7.22 -5.85 -0.31
C GLY A 267 7.72 -6.93 -1.28
N ARG A 268 8.38 -6.56 -2.38
CA ARG A 268 8.96 -7.52 -3.34
C ARG A 268 10.10 -8.35 -2.78
N TRP A 269 10.89 -7.76 -1.88
CA TRP A 269 12.01 -8.42 -1.22
C TRP A 269 11.53 -9.42 -0.18
N GLN A 270 10.49 -9.08 0.59
CA GLN A 270 9.80 -10.00 1.49
C GLN A 270 9.02 -11.08 0.72
N ASP A 271 8.40 -10.72 -0.41
CA ASP A 271 7.75 -11.63 -1.38
C ASP A 271 8.74 -12.59 -2.07
N ALA A 272 10.02 -12.58 -1.69
CA ALA A 272 10.84 -13.78 -1.86
C ALA A 272 10.13 -15.00 -1.23
N GLU A 273 9.40 -14.84 -0.13
CA GLU A 273 8.53 -15.88 0.44
C GLU A 273 7.35 -16.25 -0.46
N CYS A 274 6.72 -15.30 -1.18
CA CYS A 274 5.69 -15.60 -2.19
C CYS A 274 6.27 -16.32 -3.42
N ARG A 275 7.51 -15.99 -3.83
CA ARG A 275 8.24 -16.70 -4.89
C ARG A 275 8.67 -18.09 -4.45
N ASP A 276 9.04 -18.27 -3.20
CA ASP A 276 9.34 -19.57 -2.59
C ASP A 276 8.07 -20.40 -2.40
N LEU A 277 6.95 -19.78 -2.00
CA LEU A 277 5.63 -20.38 -1.91
C LEU A 277 5.14 -20.84 -3.28
N LYS A 278 5.25 -19.97 -4.30
CA LYS A 278 4.98 -20.32 -5.69
C LYS A 278 5.91 -21.45 -6.15
N SER A 279 7.20 -21.38 -5.86
CA SER A 279 8.17 -22.43 -6.22
C SER A 279 7.82 -23.77 -5.57
N LEU A 280 7.35 -23.77 -4.31
CA LEU A 280 6.86 -24.96 -3.60
C LEU A 280 5.58 -25.51 -4.23
N LEU A 281 4.61 -24.66 -4.56
CA LEU A 281 3.36 -25.07 -5.23
C LEU A 281 3.62 -25.60 -6.64
N MET A 282 4.52 -24.97 -7.39
CA MET A 282 4.96 -25.44 -8.71
C MET A 282 5.65 -26.81 -8.64
N LYS A 283 6.33 -27.16 -7.53
CA LYS A 283 6.93 -28.50 -7.34
C LYS A 283 5.90 -29.62 -7.14
N ILE A 284 4.72 -29.29 -6.59
CA ILE A 284 3.62 -30.24 -6.35
C ILE A 284 2.46 -30.04 -7.33
N GLU A 285 2.72 -29.31 -8.41
CA GLU A 285 1.76 -29.02 -9.46
C GLU A 285 1.29 -30.30 -10.15
N HIS A 286 -0.01 -30.33 -10.48
CA HIS A 286 -0.59 -31.40 -11.25
C HIS A 286 -0.48 -31.11 -12.75
N ALA A 287 0.35 -31.88 -13.44
CA ALA A 287 0.41 -31.98 -14.89
C ALA A 287 0.61 -30.64 -15.64
N ASP A 288 1.43 -29.74 -15.10
CA ASP A 288 1.74 -28.42 -15.70
C ASP A 288 0.51 -27.54 -15.97
N THR A 289 -0.57 -27.74 -15.19
CA THR A 289 -1.87 -27.08 -15.40
C THR A 289 -2.03 -25.74 -14.66
N GLY A 290 -1.03 -25.31 -13.89
CA GLY A 290 -1.06 -24.21 -12.94
C GLY A 290 -1.90 -24.51 -11.69
N ARG A 291 -2.16 -25.80 -11.39
CA ARG A 291 -3.04 -26.24 -10.31
C ARG A 291 -2.37 -27.28 -9.41
N VAL A 292 -2.70 -27.27 -8.12
CA VAL A 292 -2.31 -28.30 -7.15
C VAL A 292 -3.55 -29.03 -6.67
N LEU A 293 -3.60 -30.36 -6.74
CA LEU A 293 -4.73 -31.10 -6.20
C LEU A 293 -4.87 -30.84 -4.70
N LEU A 294 -6.09 -30.66 -4.22
CA LEU A 294 -6.34 -30.29 -2.82
C LEU A 294 -5.76 -31.33 -1.83
N LYS A 295 -5.72 -32.60 -2.22
CA LYS A 295 -5.09 -33.67 -1.44
C LYS A 295 -3.57 -33.47 -1.28
N ASP A 296 -2.91 -33.00 -2.34
CA ASP A 296 -1.45 -32.82 -2.40
C ASP A 296 -1.06 -31.49 -1.75
N PHE A 297 -1.94 -30.48 -1.86
CA PHE A 297 -1.86 -29.22 -1.13
C PHE A 297 -1.84 -29.45 0.39
N TYR A 298 -2.82 -30.18 0.93
CA TYR A 298 -2.84 -30.52 2.37
C TYR A 298 -1.81 -31.58 2.75
N GLY A 299 -1.48 -32.52 1.85
CA GLY A 299 -0.41 -33.49 2.07
C GLY A 299 0.95 -32.79 2.28
N SER A 300 1.24 -31.78 1.46
CA SER A 300 2.43 -30.94 1.61
C SER A 300 2.49 -30.23 2.96
N ALA A 301 1.35 -29.81 3.51
CA ALA A 301 1.28 -29.22 4.86
C ALA A 301 1.67 -30.21 5.97
N LEU A 302 1.30 -31.49 5.81
CA LEU A 302 1.69 -32.56 6.74
C LEU A 302 3.17 -32.92 6.63
N ASP A 303 3.79 -32.73 5.46
CA ASP A 303 5.20 -33.00 5.18
C ASP A 303 6.14 -31.81 5.51
N GLY A 304 5.64 -30.81 6.25
CA GLY A 304 6.44 -29.72 6.80
C GLY A 304 6.23 -28.36 6.13
N ASN A 305 5.47 -28.27 5.04
CA ASN A 305 5.02 -26.99 4.45
C ASN A 305 3.72 -26.52 5.11
N TRP A 306 3.74 -26.41 6.44
CA TRP A 306 2.59 -26.12 7.31
C TRP A 306 1.74 -24.91 6.88
N GLN A 307 2.29 -24.02 6.05
CA GLN A 307 1.61 -22.87 5.46
C GLN A 307 0.47 -23.21 4.47
N PHE A 308 0.36 -24.44 3.95
CA PHE A 308 -0.73 -24.85 3.04
C PHE A 308 -1.94 -25.44 3.80
N SER A 309 -2.49 -24.68 4.75
CA SER A 309 -3.52 -25.18 5.68
C SER A 309 -4.87 -24.47 5.56
N GLU A 310 -5.06 -23.65 4.54
CA GLU A 310 -6.28 -22.87 4.33
C GLU A 310 -7.52 -23.76 4.18
N SER A 311 -8.63 -23.37 4.81
CA SER A 311 -9.87 -24.12 4.68
C SER A 311 -10.42 -24.06 3.26
N VAL A 312 -11.19 -25.07 2.88
CA VAL A 312 -11.88 -25.12 1.58
C VAL A 312 -12.78 -23.90 1.38
N ASP A 313 -13.46 -23.46 2.44
CA ASP A 313 -14.35 -22.30 2.37
C ASP A 313 -13.56 -21.00 2.13
N TYR A 314 -12.38 -20.86 2.76
CA TYR A 314 -11.50 -19.72 2.53
C TYR A 314 -10.90 -19.71 1.12
N LEU A 315 -10.45 -20.86 0.62
CA LEU A 315 -9.95 -20.99 -0.76
C LEU A 315 -11.03 -20.67 -1.81
N ARG A 316 -12.29 -20.97 -1.50
CA ARG A 316 -13.44 -20.63 -2.34
C ARG A 316 -13.70 -19.12 -2.35
N GLU A 317 -13.69 -18.47 -1.20
CA GLU A 317 -13.84 -17.00 -1.09
C GLU A 317 -12.73 -16.25 -1.82
N LEU A 318 -11.50 -16.78 -1.79
CA LEU A 318 -10.36 -16.23 -2.52
C LEU A 318 -10.48 -16.41 -4.06
N GLY A 319 -11.43 -17.22 -4.53
CA GLY A 319 -11.50 -17.61 -5.94
C GLY A 319 -10.32 -18.49 -6.37
N ALA A 320 -9.62 -19.09 -5.41
CA ALA A 320 -8.44 -19.93 -5.63
C ALA A 320 -8.79 -21.43 -5.76
N LEU A 321 -10.05 -21.81 -5.55
CA LEU A 321 -10.49 -23.21 -5.63
C LEU A 321 -11.16 -23.52 -6.98
N ASP A 322 -10.61 -24.49 -7.70
CA ASP A 322 -11.23 -25.12 -8.87
C ASP A 322 -12.10 -26.30 -8.42
N GLU A 323 -13.41 -26.13 -8.52
CA GLU A 323 -14.42 -27.14 -8.19
C GLU A 323 -15.09 -27.74 -9.45
N SER A 324 -14.48 -27.56 -10.63
CA SER A 324 -15.03 -28.08 -11.90
C SER A 324 -15.16 -29.61 -11.91
N ASP A 325 -14.25 -30.30 -11.20
CA ASP A 325 -14.36 -31.73 -10.88
C ASP A 325 -14.55 -31.91 -9.35
N PRO A 326 -15.76 -32.26 -8.88
CA PRO A 326 -16.04 -32.45 -7.46
C PRO A 326 -15.21 -33.55 -6.80
N ALA A 327 -14.72 -34.53 -7.56
CA ALA A 327 -13.88 -35.62 -7.04
C ALA A 327 -12.40 -35.23 -6.93
N ASN A 328 -11.95 -34.26 -7.72
CA ASN A 328 -10.56 -33.81 -7.80
C ASN A 328 -10.45 -32.28 -7.72
N LYS A 329 -10.91 -31.72 -6.60
CA LYS A 329 -10.75 -30.27 -6.35
C LYS A 329 -9.28 -29.88 -6.38
N ALA A 330 -8.99 -28.71 -6.91
CA ALA A 330 -7.63 -28.22 -7.03
C ALA A 330 -7.52 -26.75 -6.65
N VAL A 331 -6.34 -26.34 -6.19
CA VAL A 331 -6.00 -24.95 -5.90
C VAL A 331 -5.33 -24.35 -7.14
N LEU A 332 -5.87 -23.24 -7.63
CA LEU A 332 -5.33 -22.43 -8.71
C LEU A 332 -4.15 -21.63 -8.16
N ILE A 333 -2.92 -22.00 -8.54
CA ILE A 333 -1.69 -21.39 -8.01
C ILE A 333 -1.70 -19.87 -8.26
N ALA A 334 -2.16 -19.43 -9.44
CA ALA A 334 -2.20 -18.02 -9.83
C ALA A 334 -3.19 -17.16 -9.03
N ASN A 335 -4.17 -17.77 -8.37
CA ASN A 335 -5.17 -17.07 -7.57
C ASN A 335 -4.88 -17.21 -6.06
N TYR A 336 -4.04 -18.17 -5.68
CA TYR A 336 -3.64 -18.42 -4.29
C TYR A 336 -2.41 -17.59 -3.87
N VAL A 337 -1.48 -17.32 -4.80
CA VAL A 337 -0.23 -16.59 -4.54
C VAL A 337 -0.28 -15.16 -5.06
#